data_AF-A0A2D6FDP2-F1
#
_entry.id   AF-A0A2D6FDP2-F1
#
_cell.length_a   1.000
_cell.length_b   1.000
_cell.length_c   1.000
_cell.angle_alpha   90.00
_cell.angle_beta   90.00
_cell.angle_gamma   90.00
#
_symmetry.space_group_name_H-M   'P 1'
#
loop_
_entity.id
_entity.type
_entity.pdbx_description
1 polymer ?
#
loop_
_entity_poly.entity_id
_entity_poly.type
_entity_poly.pdbx_seq_one_letter_code
_entity_poly.pdbx_strand_id
1 'polypeptide(L)'
;MTPSESLQVSIGGDIWWGGFTAELSLTNTGDQALEGWSLSFTSPHQLDPNAWGVALESEGLGNGLTLYTLTGTDWGSRIAAGATIKVGFNGTQGIELGRDGALTEEMLFSESGLAVGDTSKTDSGSTMSMDEASTGDIATSEPSMGIGSMNETSMGETSMSETSMDGADMNGHAGHNHATHQHTTAAGPYTDINSWGSFHGSNHNSEHNELVGGRTAITTEALEAYNGLRAFAGLEAVGIETVGEWAFANGLTNNAQAWGDDTKGVGLWYAMQGAKVGWIADQTYNPQILADIQRSARLESEDNVMKMVREFGHEGFADFLEQSGLQGTFINTLKMEPHYGGWMHGRTHGFLDIEGVAIAHDINHLTVLGWDQDQPFMNDTFDWPQWPALDVSDSTVINYYQGIVSLGDPLAKNLEALPSPAAINPEPQPVAVPQPIPADARPEETDPVTGQTFDVEVSGDLWWGGFTASLTLTNQGEEQLDDWSLSFISNHRFYGESWGVDVVTQPLDGELYRYELSGADWGSSIGAGQSLTVGFNALAGTNLERTGELNETMLVAPGSSITQI
;
A
#
# COMPACT_ATOMS: atom_id res chain seq x y z
N MET A 1 17.49 48.44 22.43
CA MET A 1 18.05 47.12 22.10
C MET A 1 17.65 46.84 20.68
N THR A 2 18.64 46.74 19.79
CA THR A 2 18.54 46.33 18.38
C THR A 2 18.16 44.84 18.31
N PRO A 3 17.63 44.38 17.16
CA PRO A 3 16.55 43.41 17.04
C PRO A 3 17.00 42.01 17.47
N SER A 4 16.13 41.24 18.13
CA SER A 4 16.44 39.85 18.40
C SER A 4 15.91 38.97 17.28
N GLU A 5 16.81 38.67 16.34
CA GLU A 5 16.86 37.38 15.63
C GLU A 5 17.10 36.24 16.65
N SER A 6 16.29 36.17 17.72
CA SER A 6 16.50 35.29 18.87
C SER A 6 15.87 33.92 18.71
N LEU A 7 15.26 33.61 17.57
CA LEU A 7 14.62 32.34 17.34
C LEU A 7 15.26 31.69 16.11
N GLN A 8 16.10 30.70 16.36
CA GLN A 8 16.67 29.85 15.33
C GLN A 8 15.72 28.66 15.11
N VAL A 9 15.40 28.39 13.85
CA VAL A 9 14.54 27.28 13.43
C VAL A 9 15.38 26.29 12.64
N SER A 10 15.18 25.00 12.88
CA SER A 10 15.64 23.94 11.98
C SER A 10 14.54 22.92 11.79
N ILE A 11 14.35 22.46 10.55
CA ILE A 11 13.32 21.50 10.20
C ILE A 11 13.96 20.16 9.88
N GLY A 12 13.35 19.11 10.41
CA GLY A 12 13.57 17.74 9.99
C GLY A 12 12.23 17.01 9.98
N GLY A 13 12.30 15.70 9.79
CA GLY A 13 11.14 14.84 9.76
C GLY A 13 11.23 13.84 8.63
N ASP A 14 10.11 13.21 8.33
CA ASP A 14 10.05 12.05 7.46
C ASP A 14 8.97 12.26 6.40
N ILE A 15 9.34 11.98 5.16
CA ILE A 15 8.42 11.86 4.05
C ILE A 15 7.85 10.45 4.11
N TRP A 16 6.54 10.34 3.93
CA TRP A 16 5.85 9.06 3.82
C TRP A 16 4.85 9.14 2.66
N TRP A 17 4.18 8.03 2.34
CA TRP A 17 3.36 7.96 1.14
C TRP A 17 2.19 8.97 1.13
N GLY A 18 2.25 9.98 0.25
CA GLY A 18 1.21 10.99 0.08
C GLY A 18 1.36 12.24 0.96
N GLY A 19 2.41 12.32 1.78
CA GLY A 19 2.60 13.42 2.70
C GLY A 19 3.89 13.31 3.50
N PHE A 20 3.93 13.95 4.65
CA PHE A 20 5.12 14.03 5.49
C PHE A 20 4.76 14.39 6.93
N THR A 21 5.68 14.08 7.84
CA THR A 21 5.69 14.58 9.21
C THR A 21 6.84 15.57 9.34
N ALA A 22 6.54 16.80 9.75
CA ALA A 22 7.54 17.84 9.97
C ALA A 22 7.76 18.08 11.48
N GLU A 23 9.02 18.05 11.91
CA GLU A 23 9.47 18.42 13.24
C GLU A 23 10.33 19.70 13.16
N LEU A 24 9.86 20.75 13.83
CA LEU A 24 10.53 22.04 13.94
C LEU A 24 11.26 22.13 15.28
N SER A 25 12.59 22.17 15.25
CA SER A 25 13.40 22.49 16.41
C SER A 25 13.60 24.00 16.51
N LEU A 26 13.03 24.61 17.55
CA LEU A 26 13.01 26.05 17.80
C LEU A 26 13.93 26.38 18.97
N THR A 27 15.05 27.07 18.69
CA THR A 27 16.06 27.45 19.69
C THR A 27 15.99 28.94 19.99
N ASN A 28 15.74 29.28 21.25
CA ASN A 28 15.81 30.67 21.72
C ASN A 28 17.27 31.08 21.96
N THR A 29 17.87 31.81 21.03
CA THR A 29 19.24 32.33 21.13
C THR A 29 19.33 33.66 21.92
N GLY A 30 18.20 34.15 22.42
CA GLY A 30 18.12 35.33 23.28
C GLY A 30 18.52 35.05 24.74
N ASP A 31 18.63 36.13 25.52
CA ASP A 31 18.98 36.11 26.94
C ASP A 31 17.75 36.16 27.88
N GLN A 32 16.53 36.21 27.31
CA GLN A 32 15.25 36.17 28.01
C GLN A 32 14.37 35.04 27.46
N ALA A 33 13.40 34.57 28.26
CA ALA A 33 12.42 33.59 27.77
C ALA A 33 11.53 34.21 26.67
N LEU A 34 11.29 33.44 25.60
CA LEU A 34 10.34 33.79 24.55
C LEU A 34 8.96 33.26 24.95
N GLU A 35 7.98 34.15 25.01
CA GLU A 35 6.58 33.85 25.32
C GLU A 35 5.71 34.39 24.17
N GLY A 36 4.81 33.56 23.62
CA GLY A 36 3.90 33.99 22.55
C GLY A 36 4.57 34.24 21.20
N TRP A 37 5.55 33.42 20.83
CA TRP A 37 6.22 33.48 19.53
C TRP A 37 5.28 33.02 18.40
N SER A 38 5.53 33.53 17.19
CA SER A 38 4.87 33.10 15.97
C SER A 38 5.87 32.99 14.81
N LEU A 39 5.63 32.02 13.92
CA LEU A 39 6.43 31.75 12.73
C LEU A 39 5.51 31.69 11.52
N SER A 40 5.85 32.37 10.42
CA SER A 40 5.09 32.30 9.18
C SER A 40 5.94 31.88 7.98
N PHE A 41 5.38 31.03 7.12
CA PHE A 41 6.03 30.53 5.90
C PHE A 41 5.00 30.19 4.83
N THR A 42 5.43 30.22 3.56
CA THR A 42 4.61 29.83 2.42
C THR A 42 4.96 28.43 1.95
N SER A 43 3.95 27.58 1.77
CA SER A 43 4.13 26.20 1.32
C SER A 43 3.16 25.85 0.19
N PRO A 44 3.59 25.04 -0.81
CA PRO A 44 2.67 24.43 -1.77
C PRO A 44 1.91 23.23 -1.17
N HIS A 45 2.27 22.79 0.03
CA HIS A 45 1.70 21.63 0.70
C HIS A 45 0.48 21.97 1.54
N GLN A 46 -0.38 20.98 1.79
CA GLN A 46 -1.54 21.13 2.65
C GLN A 46 -1.24 20.57 4.04
N LEU A 47 -1.19 21.43 5.05
CA LEU A 47 -0.86 21.01 6.42
C LEU A 47 -2.12 20.56 7.16
N ASP A 48 -1.97 19.56 8.03
CA ASP A 48 -3.01 19.08 8.93
C ASP A 48 -3.18 20.08 10.09
N PRO A 49 -4.41 20.56 10.37
CA PRO A 49 -4.66 21.45 11.51
C PRO A 49 -4.41 20.78 12.88
N ASN A 50 -4.35 19.45 12.97
CA ASN A 50 -4.04 18.70 14.19
C ASN A 50 -2.52 18.68 14.48
N ALA A 51 -1.91 19.85 14.61
CA ALA A 51 -0.50 20.02 14.95
C ALA A 51 -0.24 19.86 16.47
N TRP A 52 1.00 19.55 16.85
CA TRP A 52 1.41 19.44 18.27
C TRP A 52 2.40 20.52 18.66
N GLY A 53 2.15 21.14 19.83
CA GLY A 53 2.96 22.24 20.36
C GLY A 53 2.77 23.57 19.63
N VAL A 54 1.95 23.61 18.59
CA VAL A 54 1.56 24.83 17.85
C VAL A 54 0.08 24.80 17.45
N ALA A 55 -0.52 25.98 17.37
CA ALA A 55 -1.74 26.23 16.61
C ALA A 55 -1.37 26.70 15.20
N LEU A 56 -2.14 26.26 14.21
CA LEU A 56 -1.92 26.54 12.80
C LEU A 56 -3.06 27.39 12.24
N GLU A 57 -2.72 28.53 11.64
CA GLU A 57 -3.61 29.33 10.80
C GLU A 57 -3.13 29.29 9.35
N SER A 58 -4.06 29.32 8.39
CA SER A 58 -3.74 29.22 6.96
C SER A 58 -4.50 30.26 6.13
N GLU A 59 -3.81 30.89 5.18
CA GLU A 59 -4.38 31.82 4.19
C GLU A 59 -3.95 31.41 2.78
N GLY A 60 -4.93 31.13 1.90
CA GLY A 60 -4.65 30.77 0.51
C GLY A 60 -4.19 31.99 -0.30
N LEU A 61 -3.01 31.92 -0.91
CA LEU A 61 -2.41 33.02 -1.68
C LEU A 61 -2.76 32.96 -3.18
N GLY A 62 -3.37 31.87 -3.63
CA GLY A 62 -3.57 31.57 -5.06
C GLY A 62 -2.36 30.85 -5.68
N ASN A 63 -2.50 30.40 -6.93
CA ASN A 63 -1.44 29.68 -7.68
C ASN A 63 -0.91 28.40 -7.01
N GLY A 64 -1.71 27.75 -6.15
CA GLY A 64 -1.32 26.52 -5.45
C GLY A 64 -0.44 26.73 -4.22
N LEU A 65 -0.33 27.97 -3.69
CA LEU A 65 0.42 28.28 -2.48
C LEU A 65 -0.49 28.71 -1.31
N THR A 66 -0.08 28.34 -0.09
CA THR A 66 -0.76 28.70 1.16
C THR A 66 0.25 29.30 2.14
N LEU A 67 -0.10 30.45 2.74
CA LEU A 67 0.62 31.05 3.86
C LEU A 67 0.17 30.38 5.15
N TYR A 68 1.11 29.83 5.91
CA TYR A 68 0.85 29.25 7.22
C TYR A 68 1.47 30.12 8.31
N THR A 69 0.72 30.33 9.39
CA THR A 69 1.18 30.99 10.61
C THR A 69 1.06 30.02 11.78
N LEU A 70 2.20 29.63 12.34
CA LEU A 70 2.29 28.80 13.54
C LEU A 70 2.43 29.68 14.77
N THR A 71 1.68 29.37 15.83
CA THR A 71 1.78 30.03 17.13
C THR A 71 1.95 28.98 18.22
N GLY A 72 2.92 29.14 19.12
CA GLY A 72 3.18 28.15 20.17
C GLY A 72 1.97 27.93 21.09
N THR A 73 1.59 26.66 21.28
CA THR A 73 0.52 26.24 22.21
C THR A 73 1.03 25.20 23.19
N ASP A 74 0.29 24.97 24.28
CA ASP A 74 0.64 24.01 25.33
C ASP A 74 2.09 24.17 25.81
N TRP A 75 2.88 23.10 25.75
CA TRP A 75 4.29 23.07 26.10
C TRP A 75 5.19 23.83 25.11
N GLY A 76 4.71 24.10 23.89
CA GLY A 76 5.40 24.91 22.89
C GLY A 76 5.23 26.42 23.08
N SER A 77 4.34 26.87 23.98
CA SER A 77 4.03 28.30 24.19
C SER A 77 5.18 29.15 24.77
N ARG A 78 6.18 28.52 25.38
CA ARG A 78 7.29 29.21 26.07
C ARG A 78 8.64 28.51 25.83
N ILE A 79 9.64 29.28 25.42
CA ILE A 79 11.01 28.80 25.21
C ILE A 79 11.97 29.58 26.12
N ALA A 80 12.57 28.91 27.11
CA ALA A 80 13.55 29.56 27.99
C ALA A 80 14.78 30.07 27.23
N ALA A 81 15.49 31.06 27.77
CA ALA A 81 16.73 31.58 27.18
C ALA A 81 17.75 30.44 26.97
N GLY A 82 18.25 30.29 25.74
CA GLY A 82 19.18 29.23 25.35
C GLY A 82 18.56 27.84 25.18
N ALA A 83 17.24 27.67 25.36
CA ALA A 83 16.59 26.37 25.25
C ALA A 83 16.09 26.08 23.83
N THR A 84 15.93 24.80 23.52
CA THR A 84 15.33 24.29 22.29
C THR A 84 14.05 23.53 22.63
N ILE A 85 12.97 23.79 21.91
CA ILE A 85 11.76 22.96 21.89
C ILE A 85 11.60 22.35 20.49
N LYS A 86 10.91 21.21 20.40
CA LYS A 86 10.58 20.57 19.13
C LYS A 86 9.08 20.63 18.94
N VAL A 87 8.51 21.19 17.89
CA VAL A 87 7.06 21.17 17.65
C VAL A 87 6.81 20.56 16.27
N GLY A 88 5.57 20.25 15.88
CA GLY A 88 5.39 19.62 14.58
C GLY A 88 3.97 19.48 14.10
N PHE A 89 3.85 18.97 12.89
CA PHE A 89 2.60 18.76 12.18
C PHE A 89 2.77 17.70 11.10
N ASN A 90 1.66 17.12 10.69
CA ASN A 90 1.59 16.31 9.47
C ASN A 90 1.12 17.20 8.30
N GLY A 91 1.39 16.78 7.07
CA GLY A 91 0.88 17.45 5.88
C GLY A 91 0.85 16.53 4.66
N THR A 92 0.06 16.89 3.65
CA THR A 92 -0.01 16.20 2.36
C THR A 92 0.80 16.93 1.29
N GLN A 93 1.37 16.16 0.38
CA GLN A 93 2.26 16.66 -0.65
C GLN A 93 1.49 17.38 -1.76
N GLY A 94 1.51 18.72 -1.79
CA GLY A 94 0.98 19.50 -2.92
C GLY A 94 1.92 19.58 -4.13
N ILE A 95 3.23 19.38 -3.91
CA ILE A 95 4.21 19.03 -4.95
C ILE A 95 4.95 17.75 -4.51
N GLU A 96 5.50 17.01 -5.46
CA GLU A 96 6.16 15.74 -5.17
C GLU A 96 7.47 15.94 -4.39
N LEU A 97 7.52 15.41 -3.16
CA LEU A 97 8.71 15.38 -2.30
C LEU A 97 9.39 14.00 -2.31
N GLY A 98 8.66 12.96 -2.68
CA GLY A 98 9.11 11.57 -2.61
C GLY A 98 8.14 10.71 -1.79
N ARG A 99 8.49 9.44 -1.61
CA ARG A 99 7.61 8.43 -1.00
C ARG A 99 8.11 7.96 0.36
N ASP A 100 9.39 8.18 0.61
CA ASP A 100 10.12 7.93 1.83
C ASP A 100 11.37 8.85 1.86
N GLY A 101 11.96 9.01 3.03
CA GLY A 101 13.21 9.75 3.21
C GLY A 101 13.08 10.96 4.12
N ALA A 102 14.21 11.61 4.41
CA ALA A 102 14.25 12.75 5.30
C ALA A 102 13.61 13.98 4.63
N LEU A 103 12.67 14.61 5.34
CA LEU A 103 12.13 15.91 4.96
C LEU A 103 13.18 17.00 5.25
N THR A 104 13.53 17.80 4.24
CA THR A 104 14.40 18.98 4.42
C THR A 104 13.59 20.28 4.42
N GLU A 105 14.20 21.34 4.92
CA GLU A 105 13.59 22.67 4.98
C GLU A 105 13.17 23.19 3.59
N GLU A 106 14.03 22.99 2.59
CA GLU A 106 13.80 23.43 1.21
C GLU A 106 12.65 22.70 0.53
N MET A 107 12.32 21.49 0.99
CA MET A 107 11.20 20.71 0.50
C MET A 107 9.86 21.27 1.00
N LEU A 108 9.85 21.91 2.16
CA LEU A 108 8.62 22.39 2.80
C LEU A 108 8.20 23.78 2.30
N PHE A 109 9.15 24.58 1.83
CA PHE A 109 8.96 26.00 1.54
C PHE A 109 9.09 26.35 0.05
N SER A 110 8.28 27.30 -0.42
CA SER A 110 8.54 27.95 -1.71
C SER A 110 9.65 29.01 -1.58
N GLU A 111 10.45 29.27 -2.62
CA GLU A 111 11.55 30.28 -2.63
C GLU A 111 11.12 31.73 -2.27
N SER A 112 9.84 31.97 -2.02
CA SER A 112 9.30 33.22 -1.46
C SER A 112 8.96 33.08 0.04
N GLY A 113 10.01 33.11 0.88
CA GLY A 113 9.97 33.76 2.19
C GLY A 113 9.57 32.93 3.42
N LEU A 114 10.56 32.67 4.28
CA LEU A 114 10.38 32.62 5.74
C LEU A 114 10.29 34.05 6.26
N ALA A 115 9.17 34.43 6.86
CA ALA A 115 9.02 35.71 7.54
C ALA A 115 8.73 35.44 9.02
N VAL A 116 9.74 35.65 9.86
CA VAL A 116 9.57 35.67 11.32
C VAL A 116 9.00 37.04 11.69
N GLY A 117 7.68 37.11 11.88
CA GLY A 117 6.98 38.34 12.22
C GLY A 117 6.80 38.49 13.75
N ASP A 118 7.42 39.52 14.33
CA ASP A 118 7.15 39.97 15.70
C ASP A 118 5.81 40.74 15.75
N THR A 119 4.86 40.27 16.58
CA THR A 119 3.59 40.98 16.81
C THR A 119 3.67 41.86 18.05
N SER A 120 4.48 42.91 17.99
CA SER A 120 4.35 44.06 18.87
C SER A 120 3.63 45.21 18.14
N LYS A 121 2.34 45.42 18.49
CA LYS A 121 1.56 46.57 18.01
C LYS A 121 2.28 47.89 18.34
N THR A 122 2.69 48.64 17.33
CA THR A 122 2.70 50.12 17.38
C THR A 122 2.69 50.75 15.99
N ASP A 123 1.78 51.70 15.84
CA ASP A 123 1.55 52.64 14.74
C ASP A 123 2.76 53.56 14.46
N SER A 124 3.13 53.77 13.18
CA SER A 124 3.50 55.08 12.59
C SER A 124 4.37 54.97 11.32
N GLY A 125 3.89 55.56 10.22
CA GLY A 125 4.65 56.58 9.47
C GLY A 125 5.53 56.14 8.28
N SER A 126 5.11 56.57 7.09
CA SER A 126 5.86 57.23 5.99
C SER A 126 7.35 56.87 5.79
N THR A 127 7.87 56.65 4.58
CA THR A 127 8.06 57.69 3.55
C THR A 127 8.39 57.13 2.16
N MET A 128 7.97 57.91 1.15
CA MET A 128 8.22 57.88 -0.29
C MET A 128 9.69 57.91 -0.73
N SER A 129 9.96 57.39 -1.94
CA SER A 129 10.69 58.03 -3.07
C SER A 129 10.55 57.10 -4.31
N MET A 130 9.77 57.41 -5.36
CA MET A 130 10.06 58.31 -6.51
C MET A 130 11.43 57.99 -7.16
N ASP A 131 11.56 57.65 -8.45
CA ASP A 131 10.88 58.21 -9.62
C ASP A 131 11.06 57.37 -10.91
N GLU A 132 10.02 57.49 -11.77
CA GLU A 132 10.00 57.69 -13.25
C GLU A 132 10.55 56.62 -14.24
N ALA A 133 9.95 56.37 -15.42
CA ALA A 133 8.76 56.91 -16.07
C ALA A 133 8.36 56.11 -17.34
N SER A 134 7.08 56.25 -17.71
CA SER A 134 6.49 56.24 -19.08
C SER A 134 6.44 54.91 -19.87
N THR A 135 5.36 54.51 -20.55
CA THR A 135 4.10 55.17 -20.99
C THR A 135 3.17 54.14 -21.64
N GLY A 136 1.86 54.25 -21.39
CA GLY A 136 0.71 53.95 -22.30
C GLY A 136 0.52 52.51 -22.79
N ASP A 137 -0.66 51.94 -22.95
CA ASP A 137 -2.02 52.50 -23.01
C ASP A 137 -3.06 51.37 -22.83
N ILE A 138 -4.30 51.81 -22.63
CA ILE A 138 -5.53 51.14 -22.19
C ILE A 138 -6.19 50.22 -23.25
N ALA A 139 -6.91 49.17 -22.80
CA ALA A 139 -8.30 48.79 -23.18
C ALA A 139 -8.51 47.26 -23.16
N THR A 140 -9.15 46.71 -22.12
CA THR A 140 -10.56 46.25 -22.08
C THR A 140 -10.98 45.21 -23.14
N SER A 141 -11.31 43.99 -22.70
CA SER A 141 -12.68 43.41 -22.73
C SER A 141 -12.66 41.88 -22.90
N GLU A 142 -13.28 41.16 -21.95
CA GLU A 142 -13.95 39.86 -22.15
C GLU A 142 -14.96 39.91 -23.34
N PRO A 143 -15.57 38.81 -23.88
CA PRO A 143 -15.91 37.56 -23.18
C PRO A 143 -16.06 36.25 -24.00
N SER A 144 -16.43 35.19 -23.26
CA SER A 144 -17.43 34.14 -23.56
C SER A 144 -17.15 32.96 -24.50
N MET A 145 -17.21 31.79 -23.85
CA MET A 145 -17.68 30.45 -24.24
C MET A 145 -18.59 30.32 -25.48
N GLY A 146 -18.30 29.31 -26.30
CA GLY A 146 -19.19 28.79 -27.34
C GLY A 146 -19.06 27.26 -27.46
N ILE A 147 -20.17 26.57 -27.22
CA ILE A 147 -20.40 25.12 -27.37
C ILE A 147 -20.59 24.76 -28.85
N GLY A 148 -20.09 23.60 -29.31
CA GLY A 148 -20.38 23.08 -30.66
C GLY A 148 -20.02 21.62 -30.89
N SER A 149 -20.99 20.74 -30.62
CA SER A 149 -21.32 19.43 -31.20
C SER A 149 -20.38 18.79 -32.26
N MET A 150 -19.94 17.55 -32.00
CA MET A 150 -19.37 16.64 -33.00
C MET A 150 -20.48 15.86 -33.72
N ASN A 151 -20.31 15.61 -35.02
CA ASN A 151 -21.11 14.69 -35.82
C ASN A 151 -20.15 13.81 -36.63
N GLU A 152 -20.46 12.52 -36.71
CA GLU A 152 -19.70 11.48 -37.41
C GLU A 152 -19.49 11.75 -38.90
N THR A 153 -18.40 11.25 -39.49
CA THR A 153 -18.48 10.37 -40.68
C THR A 153 -17.14 9.68 -41.05
N SER A 154 -17.23 8.35 -41.14
CA SER A 154 -16.78 7.45 -42.20
C SER A 154 -15.33 7.48 -42.72
N MET A 155 -14.66 6.34 -42.50
CA MET A 155 -13.47 5.89 -43.20
C MET A 155 -13.73 5.62 -44.69
N GLY A 156 -12.69 5.85 -45.51
CA GLY A 156 -12.59 5.41 -46.88
C GLY A 156 -11.13 5.06 -47.20
N GLU A 157 -10.93 3.81 -47.58
CA GLU A 157 -9.65 3.20 -47.99
C GLU A 157 -8.98 3.95 -49.14
N THR A 158 -7.64 3.93 -49.20
CA THR A 158 -6.95 3.60 -50.45
C THR A 158 -5.52 3.12 -50.23
N SER A 159 -5.28 1.89 -50.68
CA SER A 159 -3.99 1.28 -51.03
C SER A 159 -3.24 2.10 -52.09
N MET A 160 -1.89 2.10 -52.05
CA MET A 160 -1.03 1.74 -53.19
C MET A 160 0.45 1.67 -52.78
N SER A 161 1.12 0.74 -53.45
CA SER A 161 2.44 0.19 -53.22
C SER A 161 3.55 0.79 -54.10
N GLU A 162 4.79 0.53 -53.68
CA GLU A 162 5.98 0.19 -54.47
C GLU A 162 7.01 1.26 -54.97
N THR A 163 8.21 1.09 -54.40
CA THR A 163 9.57 0.99 -55.00
C THR A 163 10.39 2.20 -55.49
N SER A 164 11.49 2.41 -54.75
CA SER A 164 12.90 2.72 -55.06
C SER A 164 13.32 3.26 -56.44
N MET A 165 14.17 4.31 -56.38
CA MET A 165 15.40 4.43 -57.19
C MET A 165 16.49 5.22 -56.43
N ASP A 166 17.72 4.72 -56.54
CA ASP A 166 18.98 5.18 -55.91
C ASP A 166 19.58 6.47 -56.48
N GLY A 167 20.23 7.23 -55.58
CA GLY A 167 21.65 7.62 -55.67
C GLY A 167 22.07 8.87 -56.47
N ALA A 168 22.47 9.94 -55.76
CA ALA A 168 23.84 10.51 -55.82
C ALA A 168 24.01 11.83 -54.99
N ASP A 169 25.01 11.79 -54.10
CA ASP A 169 26.01 12.82 -53.72
C ASP A 169 25.71 14.03 -52.79
N MET A 170 26.20 13.86 -51.54
CA MET A 170 27.10 14.72 -50.73
C MET A 170 26.88 16.26 -50.66
N ASN A 171 26.50 16.77 -49.49
CA ASN A 171 27.43 17.43 -48.55
C ASN A 171 26.73 17.81 -47.24
N GLY A 172 27.41 17.56 -46.12
CA GLY A 172 26.80 17.42 -44.79
C GLY A 172 26.43 18.70 -44.05
N HIS A 173 25.55 18.52 -43.06
CA HIS A 173 25.58 19.19 -41.77
C HIS A 173 24.86 18.30 -40.72
N ALA A 174 25.61 17.91 -39.70
CA ALA A 174 25.22 17.45 -38.35
C ALA A 174 23.82 16.83 -38.16
N GLY A 175 23.75 15.49 -38.26
CA GLY A 175 22.62 14.71 -37.75
C GLY A 175 22.72 14.53 -36.24
N HIS A 176 21.69 14.97 -35.52
CA HIS A 176 21.38 14.42 -34.20
C HIS A 176 20.84 13.01 -34.41
N ASN A 177 21.59 12.01 -33.92
CA ASN A 177 21.14 10.62 -33.87
C ASN A 177 19.87 10.53 -33.03
N HIS A 178 18.77 10.07 -33.62
CA HIS A 178 17.75 9.35 -32.86
C HIS A 178 18.38 8.05 -32.38
N ALA A 179 18.93 8.08 -31.17
CA ALA A 179 19.20 6.86 -30.44
C ALA A 179 17.85 6.28 -30.03
N THR A 180 17.43 5.22 -30.72
CA THR A 180 16.63 4.17 -30.08
C THR A 180 17.38 3.80 -28.81
N HIS A 181 16.88 4.25 -27.67
CA HIS A 181 17.28 3.73 -26.37
C HIS A 181 16.75 2.31 -26.26
N GLN A 182 17.42 1.39 -26.95
CA GLN A 182 17.43 -0.01 -26.63
C GLN A 182 18.23 -0.11 -25.32
N HIS A 183 17.57 0.21 -24.20
CA HIS A 183 18.11 -0.11 -22.90
C HIS A 183 17.99 -1.62 -22.77
N THR A 184 19.14 -2.27 -22.94
CA THR A 184 19.38 -3.66 -22.55
C THR A 184 18.90 -3.84 -21.12
N THR A 185 17.76 -4.50 -20.97
CA THR A 185 17.32 -5.12 -19.73
C THR A 185 18.47 -5.95 -19.17
N ALA A 186 18.69 -5.90 -17.86
CA ALA A 186 19.58 -6.85 -17.21
C ALA A 186 19.06 -8.26 -17.54
N ALA A 187 19.85 -9.03 -18.31
CA ALA A 187 19.44 -10.32 -18.86
C ALA A 187 19.31 -11.37 -17.74
N GLY A 188 18.15 -11.43 -17.10
CA GLY A 188 17.69 -12.59 -16.35
C GLY A 188 17.37 -13.76 -17.30
N PRO A 189 17.18 -14.99 -16.77
CA PRO A 189 16.88 -16.18 -17.59
C PRO A 189 15.49 -16.14 -18.23
N TYR A 190 14.63 -15.19 -17.84
CA TYR A 190 13.24 -15.11 -18.26
C TYR A 190 13.02 -14.05 -19.35
N THR A 191 12.18 -14.38 -20.33
CA THR A 191 11.84 -13.50 -21.45
C THR A 191 10.75 -12.52 -21.01
N ASP A 192 10.99 -11.22 -21.23
CA ASP A 192 10.01 -10.16 -21.01
C ASP A 192 8.90 -10.22 -22.07
N ILE A 193 7.63 -10.09 -21.67
CA ILE A 193 6.46 -10.14 -22.57
C ILE A 193 6.53 -9.12 -23.71
N ASN A 194 7.16 -7.95 -23.49
CA ASN A 194 7.33 -6.91 -24.50
C ASN A 194 8.25 -7.33 -25.64
N SER A 195 9.00 -8.43 -25.49
CA SER A 195 9.79 -9.03 -26.58
C SER A 195 8.90 -9.53 -27.73
N TRP A 196 7.61 -9.73 -27.49
CA TRP A 196 6.62 -10.18 -28.48
C TRP A 196 5.66 -9.08 -28.93
N GLY A 197 5.86 -7.85 -28.45
CA GLY A 197 5.03 -6.70 -28.76
C GLY A 197 4.54 -5.97 -27.52
N SER A 198 4.04 -4.76 -27.73
CA SER A 198 3.37 -3.97 -26.71
C SER A 198 2.19 -3.21 -27.32
N PHE A 199 1.20 -2.89 -26.50
CA PHE A 199 -0.05 -2.28 -26.93
C PHE A 199 -0.37 -1.07 -26.07
N HIS A 200 -0.10 0.13 -26.59
CA HIS A 200 -0.34 1.36 -25.84
C HIS A 200 -1.53 2.12 -26.45
N GLY A 201 -2.50 2.46 -25.60
CA GLY A 201 -3.63 3.32 -25.93
C GLY A 201 -3.30 4.81 -25.65
N SER A 202 -4.33 5.64 -25.46
CA SER A 202 -4.16 7.04 -25.02
C SER A 202 -3.93 7.19 -23.51
N ASN A 203 -4.04 6.11 -22.74
CA ASN A 203 -3.74 6.05 -21.32
C ASN A 203 -2.32 5.52 -21.09
N HIS A 204 -1.54 6.24 -20.28
CA HIS A 204 -0.17 5.91 -19.92
C HIS A 204 -0.21 4.98 -18.70
N ASN A 205 -0.63 3.74 -18.91
CA ASN A 205 -0.71 2.73 -17.85
C ASN A 205 -0.14 1.37 -18.30
N SER A 206 0.81 1.36 -19.23
CA SER A 206 1.42 0.14 -19.76
C SER A 206 2.95 0.21 -19.94
N GLU A 207 3.62 1.22 -19.38
CA GLU A 207 5.05 1.51 -19.55
C GLU A 207 5.92 1.05 -18.36
N HIS A 208 7.24 1.00 -18.58
CA HIS A 208 8.20 0.49 -17.59
C HIS A 208 8.41 1.45 -16.40
N ASN A 209 8.13 2.74 -16.58
CA ASN A 209 8.14 3.77 -15.54
C ASN A 209 6.97 3.66 -14.55
N GLU A 210 5.98 2.82 -14.83
CA GLU A 210 4.79 2.59 -14.00
C GLU A 210 4.89 1.32 -13.13
N LEU A 211 6.03 0.59 -13.21
CA LEU A 211 6.37 -0.51 -12.30
C LEU A 211 6.75 0.03 -10.90
N VAL A 212 5.79 0.70 -10.27
CA VAL A 212 5.93 1.37 -8.97
C VAL A 212 5.46 0.48 -7.83
N GLY A 213 6.00 0.68 -6.63
CA GLY A 213 5.55 -0.04 -5.42
C GLY A 213 5.87 -1.54 -5.45
N GLY A 214 7.03 -1.92 -5.98
CA GLY A 214 7.49 -3.32 -6.02
C GLY A 214 6.90 -4.17 -7.13
N ARG A 215 6.09 -3.58 -8.03
CA ARG A 215 5.60 -4.23 -9.25
C ARG A 215 6.75 -4.64 -10.18
N THR A 216 6.57 -5.73 -10.89
CA THR A 216 7.55 -6.25 -11.85
C THR A 216 6.96 -6.42 -13.25
N ALA A 217 7.85 -6.48 -14.24
CA ALA A 217 7.49 -6.82 -15.61
C ALA A 217 6.93 -8.24 -15.69
N ILE A 218 5.97 -8.47 -16.60
CA ILE A 218 5.51 -9.81 -16.93
C ILE A 218 6.64 -10.52 -17.70
N THR A 219 7.09 -11.66 -17.18
CA THR A 219 8.13 -12.48 -17.81
C THR A 219 7.74 -13.96 -17.82
N THR A 220 8.47 -14.77 -18.59
CA THR A 220 8.26 -16.23 -18.65
C THR A 220 8.48 -16.96 -17.31
N GLU A 221 8.94 -16.29 -16.26
CA GLU A 221 8.91 -16.82 -14.89
C GLU A 221 7.48 -17.18 -14.46
N ALA A 222 6.47 -16.43 -14.94
CA ALA A 222 5.07 -16.74 -14.71
C ALA A 222 4.64 -18.11 -15.28
N LEU A 223 5.23 -18.54 -16.41
CA LEU A 223 4.94 -19.86 -16.96
C LEU A 223 5.48 -20.98 -16.07
N GLU A 224 6.60 -20.74 -15.39
CA GLU A 224 7.18 -21.69 -14.43
C GLU A 224 6.28 -21.82 -13.19
N ALA A 225 5.84 -20.71 -12.60
CA ALA A 225 4.86 -20.73 -11.50
C ALA A 225 3.54 -21.40 -11.93
N TYR A 226 3.02 -21.05 -13.10
CA TYR A 226 1.81 -21.63 -13.68
C TYR A 226 1.93 -23.15 -13.87
N ASN A 227 3.04 -23.64 -14.44
CA ASN A 227 3.25 -25.08 -14.59
C ASN A 227 3.53 -25.78 -13.27
N GLY A 228 4.07 -25.07 -12.26
CA GLY A 228 4.15 -25.55 -10.88
C GLY A 228 2.77 -25.83 -10.29
N LEU A 229 1.84 -24.89 -10.43
CA LEU A 229 0.44 -25.07 -10.01
C LEU A 229 -0.24 -26.21 -10.79
N ARG A 230 0.00 -26.32 -12.10
CA ARG A 230 -0.49 -27.46 -12.89
C ARG A 230 0.05 -28.79 -12.38
N ALA A 231 1.34 -28.87 -12.07
CA ALA A 231 1.95 -30.08 -11.53
C ALA A 231 1.33 -30.47 -10.18
N PHE A 232 1.09 -29.49 -9.30
CA PHE A 232 0.36 -29.71 -8.05
C PHE A 232 -1.06 -30.25 -8.30
N ALA A 233 -1.76 -29.72 -9.31
CA ALA A 233 -3.07 -30.20 -9.72
C ALA A 233 -3.06 -31.57 -10.46
N GLY A 234 -1.88 -32.19 -10.65
CA GLY A 234 -1.74 -33.45 -11.40
C GLY A 234 -1.86 -33.29 -12.92
N LEU A 235 -1.69 -32.07 -13.43
CA LEU A 235 -1.75 -31.72 -14.84
C LEU A 235 -0.34 -31.64 -15.45
N GLU A 236 -0.21 -32.01 -16.72
CA GLU A 236 1.05 -31.88 -17.45
C GLU A 236 1.41 -30.41 -17.70
N ALA A 237 2.71 -30.12 -17.69
CA ALA A 237 3.23 -28.82 -18.07
C ALA A 237 2.92 -28.52 -19.55
N VAL A 238 2.63 -27.25 -19.85
CA VAL A 238 2.30 -26.77 -21.20
C VAL A 238 3.13 -25.56 -21.57
N GLY A 239 3.26 -25.30 -22.88
CA GLY A 239 3.88 -24.08 -23.39
C GLY A 239 2.92 -22.89 -23.38
N ILE A 240 3.45 -21.66 -23.45
CA ILE A 240 2.63 -20.43 -23.53
C ILE A 240 1.68 -20.46 -24.71
N GLU A 241 2.10 -21.00 -25.87
CA GLU A 241 1.25 -21.05 -27.05
C GLU A 241 -0.01 -21.88 -26.82
N THR A 242 0.07 -22.97 -26.05
CA THR A 242 -1.09 -23.80 -25.70
C THR A 242 -2.08 -23.03 -24.82
N VAL A 243 -1.59 -22.21 -23.89
CA VAL A 243 -2.44 -21.32 -23.07
C VAL A 243 -3.09 -20.25 -23.94
N GLY A 244 -2.35 -19.68 -24.89
CA GLY A 244 -2.86 -18.68 -25.83
C GLY A 244 -3.94 -19.25 -26.74
N GLU A 245 -3.71 -20.41 -27.34
CA GLU A 245 -4.69 -21.13 -28.17
C GLU A 245 -5.99 -21.42 -27.41
N TRP A 246 -5.88 -21.84 -26.16
CA TRP A 246 -7.03 -22.03 -25.27
C TRP A 246 -7.79 -20.71 -25.04
N ALA A 247 -7.09 -19.61 -24.79
CA ALA A 247 -7.73 -18.31 -24.59
C ALA A 247 -8.49 -17.84 -25.83
N PHE A 248 -7.91 -17.97 -27.04
CA PHE A 248 -8.59 -17.68 -28.29
C PHE A 248 -9.82 -18.57 -28.50
N ALA A 249 -9.71 -19.87 -28.21
CA ALA A 249 -10.82 -20.82 -28.37
C ALA A 249 -12.02 -20.53 -27.45
N ASN A 250 -11.78 -19.90 -26.30
CA ASN A 250 -12.79 -19.57 -25.29
C ASN A 250 -13.28 -18.11 -25.35
N GLY A 251 -12.94 -17.36 -26.41
CA GLY A 251 -13.42 -15.98 -26.57
C GLY A 251 -12.85 -15.00 -25.54
N LEU A 252 -11.66 -15.30 -25.01
CA LEU A 252 -10.98 -14.51 -23.98
C LEU A 252 -10.05 -13.43 -24.56
N THR A 253 -10.16 -13.16 -25.86
CA THR A 253 -9.30 -12.24 -26.62
C THR A 253 -10.13 -11.21 -27.40
N ASN A 254 -9.56 -10.03 -27.66
CA ASN A 254 -10.24 -8.97 -28.44
C ASN A 254 -10.50 -9.43 -29.88
N ASN A 255 -9.56 -10.18 -30.43
CA ASN A 255 -9.55 -10.67 -31.80
C ASN A 255 -9.94 -12.15 -31.85
N ALA A 256 -10.71 -12.52 -32.88
CA ALA A 256 -11.16 -13.90 -33.08
C ALA A 256 -10.05 -14.85 -33.55
N GLN A 257 -8.91 -14.32 -34.02
CA GLN A 257 -7.76 -15.10 -34.50
C GLN A 257 -6.46 -14.42 -34.06
N ALA A 258 -5.45 -15.24 -33.76
CA ALA A 258 -4.11 -14.77 -33.43
C ALA A 258 -3.36 -14.30 -34.68
N TRP A 259 -2.52 -13.28 -34.53
CA TRP A 259 -1.57 -12.85 -35.57
C TRP A 259 -0.19 -12.55 -34.98
N GLY A 260 0.88 -12.88 -35.72
CA GLY A 260 2.24 -12.68 -35.24
C GLY A 260 2.52 -13.47 -33.96
N ASP A 261 3.03 -12.80 -32.92
CA ASP A 261 3.31 -13.39 -31.61
C ASP A 261 2.13 -13.27 -30.61
N ASP A 262 0.92 -12.92 -31.07
CA ASP A 262 -0.27 -12.80 -30.21
C ASP A 262 -0.49 -14.04 -29.34
N THR A 263 -0.36 -15.25 -29.90
CA THR A 263 -0.55 -16.51 -29.15
C THR A 263 0.41 -16.61 -27.96
N LYS A 264 1.65 -16.11 -28.10
CA LYS A 264 2.65 -16.14 -27.02
C LYS A 264 2.36 -15.12 -25.95
N GLY A 265 2.09 -13.87 -26.33
CA GLY A 265 1.82 -12.81 -25.36
C GLY A 265 0.49 -13.01 -24.62
N VAL A 266 -0.58 -13.39 -25.32
CA VAL A 266 -1.85 -13.80 -24.70
C VAL A 266 -1.62 -15.00 -23.77
N GLY A 267 -0.87 -16.00 -24.24
CA GLY A 267 -0.56 -17.19 -23.46
C GLY A 267 0.21 -16.89 -22.18
N LEU A 268 1.24 -16.03 -22.25
CA LEU A 268 2.01 -15.64 -21.07
C LEU A 268 1.15 -14.80 -20.09
N TRP A 269 0.35 -13.89 -20.61
CA TRP A 269 -0.53 -13.05 -19.78
C TRP A 269 -1.55 -13.89 -19.01
N TYR A 270 -2.22 -14.84 -19.69
CA TYR A 270 -3.15 -15.76 -19.01
C TYR A 270 -2.44 -16.75 -18.09
N ALA A 271 -1.25 -17.26 -18.43
CA ALA A 271 -0.46 -18.10 -17.52
C ALA A 271 -0.13 -17.35 -16.21
N MET A 272 0.22 -16.06 -16.31
CA MET A 272 0.44 -15.18 -15.16
C MET A 272 -0.83 -15.03 -14.31
N GLN A 273 -1.98 -14.73 -14.93
CA GLN A 273 -3.26 -14.63 -14.21
C GLN A 273 -3.64 -15.94 -13.51
N GLY A 274 -3.50 -17.07 -14.19
CA GLY A 274 -3.75 -18.40 -13.63
C GLY A 274 -2.84 -18.71 -12.44
N ALA A 275 -1.55 -18.35 -12.53
CA ALA A 275 -0.60 -18.52 -11.43
C ALA A 275 -0.90 -17.62 -10.23
N LYS A 276 -1.43 -16.41 -10.45
CA LYS A 276 -1.75 -15.46 -9.36
C LYS A 276 -3.00 -15.84 -8.57
N VAL A 277 -3.98 -16.50 -9.21
CA VAL A 277 -5.32 -16.70 -8.61
C VAL A 277 -5.71 -18.17 -8.49
N GLY A 278 -5.36 -19.02 -9.47
CA GLY A 278 -5.92 -20.37 -9.58
C GLY A 278 -5.49 -21.38 -8.50
N TRP A 279 -4.62 -20.97 -7.56
CA TRP A 279 -4.21 -21.78 -6.41
C TRP A 279 -5.14 -21.65 -5.20
N ILE A 280 -6.01 -20.63 -5.21
CA ILE A 280 -6.95 -20.35 -4.12
C ILE A 280 -8.05 -21.41 -4.15
N ALA A 281 -8.33 -22.02 -2.99
CA ALA A 281 -9.40 -22.99 -2.88
C ALA A 281 -10.77 -22.29 -2.84
N ASP A 282 -11.77 -22.89 -3.47
CA ASP A 282 -13.11 -22.32 -3.66
C ASP A 282 -13.75 -21.85 -2.34
N GLN A 283 -13.66 -22.67 -1.29
CA GLN A 283 -14.29 -22.38 0.00
C GLN A 283 -13.60 -21.25 0.78
N THR A 284 -12.38 -20.88 0.41
CA THR A 284 -11.58 -19.82 1.03
C THR A 284 -11.42 -18.62 0.10
N TYR A 285 -11.97 -18.66 -1.11
CA TYR A 285 -11.90 -17.54 -2.03
C TYR A 285 -12.68 -16.33 -1.50
N ASN A 286 -11.99 -15.21 -1.52
CA ASN A 286 -12.49 -13.85 -1.28
C ASN A 286 -11.63 -12.94 -2.16
N PRO A 287 -12.23 -12.05 -2.97
CA PRO A 287 -11.47 -11.19 -3.88
C PRO A 287 -10.39 -10.35 -3.16
N GLN A 288 -10.63 -9.94 -1.91
CA GLN A 288 -9.70 -9.15 -1.11
C GLN A 288 -8.33 -9.84 -0.92
N ILE A 289 -8.31 -11.18 -0.90
CA ILE A 289 -7.07 -11.96 -0.76
C ILE A 289 -6.08 -11.62 -1.89
N LEU A 290 -6.57 -11.28 -3.09
CA LEU A 290 -5.70 -10.94 -4.21
C LEU A 290 -5.03 -9.58 -4.03
N ALA A 291 -5.67 -8.63 -3.36
CA ALA A 291 -5.01 -7.39 -2.96
C ALA A 291 -3.96 -7.67 -1.89
N ASP A 292 -4.38 -8.35 -0.82
CA ASP A 292 -3.55 -8.64 0.34
C ASP A 292 -2.28 -9.42 -0.05
N ILE A 293 -2.40 -10.53 -0.79
CA ILE A 293 -1.24 -11.39 -1.08
C ILE A 293 -0.26 -10.74 -2.05
N GLN A 294 -0.76 -9.94 -3.00
CA GLN A 294 0.10 -9.20 -3.91
C GLN A 294 0.79 -8.04 -3.20
N ARG A 295 0.11 -7.37 -2.26
CA ARG A 295 0.70 -6.36 -1.38
C ARG A 295 1.78 -6.97 -0.50
N SER A 296 1.50 -8.09 0.18
CA SER A 296 2.50 -8.80 1.00
C SER A 296 3.68 -9.30 0.17
N ALA A 297 3.45 -9.79 -1.05
CA ALA A 297 4.54 -10.17 -1.95
C ALA A 297 5.46 -9.00 -2.31
N ARG A 298 4.93 -7.77 -2.39
CA ARG A 298 5.68 -6.56 -2.79
C ARG A 298 6.37 -5.87 -1.61
N LEU A 299 5.72 -5.82 -0.46
CA LEU A 299 6.08 -4.95 0.66
C LEU A 299 6.50 -5.69 1.93
N GLU A 300 6.20 -6.97 2.05
CA GLU A 300 6.46 -7.77 3.25
C GLU A 300 7.47 -8.90 3.00
N SER A 301 7.33 -10.01 3.74
CA SER A 301 8.23 -11.15 3.72
C SER A 301 7.65 -12.35 2.96
N GLU A 302 8.54 -13.18 2.42
CA GLU A 302 8.20 -14.48 1.84
C GLU A 302 7.40 -15.36 2.82
N ASP A 303 7.75 -15.34 4.10
CA ASP A 303 7.05 -16.10 5.14
C ASP A 303 5.57 -15.68 5.29
N ASN A 304 5.27 -14.38 5.16
CA ASN A 304 3.89 -13.89 5.23
C ASN A 304 3.08 -14.34 4.00
N VAL A 305 3.68 -14.26 2.80
CA VAL A 305 3.04 -14.78 1.59
C VAL A 305 2.74 -16.27 1.75
N MET A 306 3.72 -17.06 2.21
CA MET A 306 3.53 -18.51 2.37
C MET A 306 2.52 -18.89 3.46
N LYS A 307 2.34 -18.06 4.50
CA LYS A 307 1.23 -18.22 5.47
C LYS A 307 -0.13 -18.04 4.80
N MET A 308 -0.28 -16.99 3.97
CA MET A 308 -1.53 -16.77 3.22
C MET A 308 -1.78 -17.91 2.23
N VAL A 309 -0.74 -18.44 1.57
CA VAL A 309 -0.88 -19.60 0.68
C VAL A 309 -1.37 -20.83 1.43
N ARG A 310 -0.92 -21.05 2.68
CA ARG A 310 -1.43 -22.14 3.54
C ARG A 310 -2.88 -21.91 3.98
N GLU A 311 -3.26 -20.67 4.27
CA GLU A 311 -4.60 -20.32 4.78
C GLU A 311 -5.67 -20.37 3.69
N PHE A 312 -5.37 -19.84 2.50
CA PHE A 312 -6.35 -19.66 1.43
C PHE A 312 -6.21 -20.64 0.26
N GLY A 313 -5.09 -21.36 0.18
CA GLY A 313 -4.79 -22.25 -0.93
C GLY A 313 -5.36 -23.65 -0.75
N HIS A 314 -5.29 -24.44 -1.81
CA HIS A 314 -5.55 -25.87 -1.71
C HIS A 314 -4.61 -26.56 -0.72
N GLU A 315 -5.13 -27.53 0.02
CA GLU A 315 -4.36 -28.29 1.02
C GLU A 315 -3.07 -28.89 0.42
N GLY A 316 -1.93 -28.59 1.04
CA GLY A 316 -0.62 -29.06 0.60
C GLY A 316 0.05 -28.23 -0.52
N PHE A 317 -0.60 -27.20 -1.05
CA PHE A 317 0.00 -26.36 -2.10
C PHE A 317 1.23 -25.57 -1.60
N ALA A 318 1.15 -24.96 -0.42
CA ALA A 318 2.28 -24.25 0.17
C ALA A 318 3.48 -25.18 0.40
N ASP A 319 3.24 -26.36 0.96
CA ASP A 319 4.29 -27.35 1.21
C ASP A 319 4.88 -27.87 -0.11
N PHE A 320 4.08 -27.97 -1.16
CA PHE A 320 4.55 -28.29 -2.51
C PHE A 320 5.48 -27.21 -3.06
N LEU A 321 5.12 -25.92 -2.93
CA LEU A 321 5.98 -24.81 -3.36
C LEU A 321 7.33 -24.85 -2.64
N GLU A 322 7.33 -25.13 -1.33
CA GLU A 322 8.56 -25.25 -0.52
C GLU A 322 9.43 -26.44 -0.94
N GLN A 323 8.82 -27.60 -1.15
CA GLN A 323 9.56 -28.82 -1.52
C GLN A 323 10.09 -28.78 -2.96
N SER A 324 9.38 -28.08 -3.85
CA SER A 324 9.77 -27.93 -5.26
C SER A 324 10.75 -26.76 -5.48
N GLY A 325 10.97 -25.91 -4.49
CA GLY A 325 11.81 -24.72 -4.61
C GLY A 325 11.18 -23.62 -5.48
N LEU A 326 9.84 -23.61 -5.60
CA LEU A 326 9.10 -22.68 -6.45
C LEU A 326 8.58 -21.45 -5.69
N GLN A 327 8.86 -21.28 -4.39
CA GLN A 327 8.35 -20.14 -3.61
C GLN A 327 8.75 -18.80 -4.25
N GLY A 328 10.04 -18.64 -4.57
CA GLY A 328 10.55 -17.42 -5.20
C GLY A 328 9.87 -17.13 -6.53
N THR A 329 9.75 -18.14 -7.40
CA THR A 329 9.07 -18.04 -8.71
C THR A 329 7.60 -17.63 -8.54
N PHE A 330 6.89 -18.24 -7.59
CA PHE A 330 5.50 -17.92 -7.28
C PHE A 330 5.36 -16.47 -6.77
N ILE A 331 6.17 -16.07 -5.79
CA ILE A 331 6.16 -14.72 -5.21
C ILE A 331 6.53 -13.67 -6.26
N ASN A 332 7.51 -13.93 -7.11
CA ASN A 332 7.88 -13.02 -8.20
C ASN A 332 6.75 -12.87 -9.22
N THR A 333 5.97 -13.93 -9.44
CA THR A 333 4.77 -13.88 -10.30
C THR A 333 3.65 -13.03 -9.68
N LEU A 334 3.45 -13.09 -8.36
CA LEU A 334 2.49 -12.23 -7.66
C LEU A 334 2.81 -10.72 -7.80
N LYS A 335 4.09 -10.37 -7.95
CA LYS A 335 4.54 -8.98 -8.15
C LYS A 335 4.26 -8.44 -9.56
N MET A 336 4.00 -9.31 -10.54
CA MET A 336 3.87 -8.88 -11.94
C MET A 336 2.63 -7.99 -12.14
N GLU A 337 2.81 -6.84 -12.80
CA GLU A 337 1.75 -5.89 -13.08
C GLU A 337 0.91 -6.33 -14.30
N PRO A 338 -0.40 -6.61 -14.16
CA PRO A 338 -1.23 -7.09 -15.26
C PRO A 338 -1.30 -6.14 -16.46
N HIS A 339 -1.13 -4.84 -16.25
CA HIS A 339 -1.13 -3.87 -17.35
C HIS A 339 0.20 -3.73 -18.09
N TYR A 340 1.28 -4.31 -17.57
CA TYR A 340 2.60 -4.15 -18.17
C TYR A 340 2.62 -4.59 -19.65
N GLY A 341 3.09 -3.72 -20.53
CA GLY A 341 3.09 -3.96 -21.98
C GLY A 341 1.73 -3.81 -22.66
N GLY A 342 0.67 -3.51 -21.91
CA GLY A 342 -0.67 -3.20 -22.38
C GLY A 342 -1.42 -4.36 -23.04
N TRP A 343 -0.90 -5.58 -22.86
CA TRP A 343 -1.50 -6.82 -23.36
C TRP A 343 -2.93 -7.01 -22.87
N MET A 344 -3.23 -6.57 -21.64
CA MET A 344 -4.56 -6.62 -21.06
C MET A 344 -5.62 -5.96 -21.95
N HIS A 345 -5.42 -4.68 -22.27
CA HIS A 345 -6.36 -3.92 -23.09
C HIS A 345 -6.20 -4.19 -24.59
N GLY A 346 -4.98 -4.47 -25.04
CA GLY A 346 -4.69 -4.67 -26.45
C GLY A 346 -5.07 -6.04 -27.02
N ARG A 347 -5.12 -7.08 -26.18
CA ARG A 347 -5.28 -8.48 -26.63
C ARG A 347 -6.14 -9.37 -25.73
N THR A 348 -6.18 -9.17 -24.40
CA THR A 348 -6.93 -10.04 -23.47
C THR A 348 -8.23 -9.41 -22.92
N HIS A 349 -8.76 -8.43 -23.63
CA HIS A 349 -10.08 -7.83 -23.44
C HIS A 349 -11.15 -8.71 -24.12
N GLY A 350 -11.28 -9.97 -23.68
CA GLY A 350 -12.28 -10.90 -24.20
C GLY A 350 -13.72 -10.47 -23.86
N PHE A 351 -14.66 -10.86 -24.72
CA PHE A 351 -16.10 -10.56 -24.59
C PHE A 351 -16.94 -11.78 -24.18
N LEU A 352 -16.31 -12.80 -23.60
CA LEU A 352 -17.05 -13.91 -22.99
C LEU A 352 -18.03 -13.35 -21.96
N ASP A 353 -19.32 -13.64 -22.14
CA ASP A 353 -20.39 -13.22 -21.23
C ASP A 353 -20.31 -13.99 -19.91
N ILE A 354 -20.36 -13.27 -18.79
CA ILE A 354 -20.23 -13.81 -17.45
C ILE A 354 -21.44 -13.36 -16.63
N GLU A 355 -22.32 -14.32 -16.36
CA GLU A 355 -23.57 -14.14 -15.61
C GLU A 355 -24.51 -13.05 -16.16
N GLY A 356 -24.30 -12.60 -17.41
CA GLY A 356 -25.06 -11.51 -18.02
C GLY A 356 -24.80 -10.13 -17.41
N VAL A 357 -23.79 -9.99 -16.54
CA VAL A 357 -23.43 -8.73 -15.87
C VAL A 357 -22.04 -8.24 -16.23
N ALA A 358 -21.11 -9.15 -16.53
CA ALA A 358 -19.71 -8.84 -16.80
C ALA A 358 -19.21 -9.55 -18.07
N ILE A 359 -18.04 -9.12 -18.55
CA ILE A 359 -17.26 -9.82 -19.55
C ILE A 359 -15.91 -10.27 -19.00
N ALA A 360 -15.21 -11.17 -19.71
CA ALA A 360 -13.87 -11.64 -19.32
C ALA A 360 -12.88 -10.50 -19.02
N HIS A 361 -12.94 -9.38 -19.75
CA HIS A 361 -12.17 -8.17 -19.43
C HIS A 361 -12.38 -7.69 -17.99
N ASP A 362 -13.62 -7.68 -17.50
CA ASP A 362 -13.95 -7.16 -16.18
C ASP A 362 -13.39 -8.07 -15.09
N ILE A 363 -13.51 -9.39 -15.28
CA ILE A 363 -12.95 -10.37 -14.35
C ILE A 363 -11.43 -10.29 -14.32
N ASN A 364 -10.79 -10.08 -15.47
CA ASN A 364 -9.35 -9.95 -15.60
C ASN A 364 -8.74 -8.83 -14.72
N HIS A 365 -9.54 -7.84 -14.31
CA HIS A 365 -9.14 -6.78 -13.37
C HIS A 365 -9.06 -7.22 -11.90
N LEU A 366 -9.40 -8.47 -11.53
CA LEU A 366 -9.26 -8.95 -10.14
C LEU A 366 -7.85 -8.72 -9.59
N THR A 367 -6.84 -8.96 -10.41
CA THR A 367 -5.43 -8.81 -10.04
C THR A 367 -4.90 -7.39 -10.21
N VAL A 368 -5.72 -6.48 -10.74
CA VAL A 368 -5.44 -5.05 -10.81
C VAL A 368 -5.93 -4.41 -9.53
N LEU A 369 -4.98 -3.81 -8.80
CA LEU A 369 -5.22 -3.23 -7.50
C LEU A 369 -5.33 -1.71 -7.57
N GLY A 370 -6.06 -1.14 -6.62
CA GLY A 370 -6.13 0.32 -6.40
C GLY A 370 -4.75 0.94 -6.19
N TRP A 371 -4.66 2.27 -6.27
CA TRP A 371 -3.37 2.95 -6.08
C TRP A 371 -2.71 2.59 -4.74
N ASP A 372 -3.53 2.49 -3.69
CA ASP A 372 -3.18 2.07 -2.34
C ASP A 372 -2.86 0.56 -2.19
N GLN A 373 -3.12 -0.23 -3.24
CA GLN A 373 -2.98 -1.69 -3.25
C GLN A 373 -3.95 -2.43 -2.32
N ASP A 374 -4.98 -1.75 -1.82
CA ASP A 374 -5.86 -2.30 -0.78
C ASP A 374 -7.16 -2.87 -1.31
N GLN A 375 -7.46 -2.68 -2.59
CA GLN A 375 -8.69 -3.18 -3.18
C GLN A 375 -8.41 -3.83 -4.54
N PRO A 376 -8.99 -5.02 -4.81
CA PRO A 376 -8.96 -5.68 -6.11
C PRO A 376 -10.00 -5.06 -7.07
N PHE A 377 -10.07 -5.56 -8.32
CA PHE A 377 -11.07 -5.15 -9.33
C PHE A 377 -11.04 -3.67 -9.67
N MET A 378 -9.86 -3.10 -9.90
CA MET A 378 -9.72 -1.71 -10.33
C MET A 378 -9.49 -1.62 -11.82
N ASN A 379 -10.13 -0.65 -12.49
CA ASN A 379 -10.00 -0.45 -13.95
C ASN A 379 -8.62 0.13 -14.34
N ASP A 380 -8.02 0.93 -13.45
CA ASP A 380 -6.68 1.50 -13.58
C ASP A 380 -6.22 1.99 -12.20
N THR A 381 -4.96 2.43 -12.10
CA THR A 381 -4.34 3.10 -10.95
C THR A 381 -5.00 4.44 -10.52
N PHE A 382 -6.12 4.83 -11.14
CA PHE A 382 -6.87 6.07 -10.90
C PHE A 382 -8.26 5.83 -10.26
N ASP A 383 -8.40 4.80 -9.43
CA ASP A 383 -9.50 4.59 -8.46
C ASP A 383 -10.94 4.51 -9.04
N TRP A 384 -11.12 3.94 -10.24
CA TRP A 384 -12.46 3.54 -10.70
C TRP A 384 -12.65 2.03 -10.53
N PRO A 385 -13.61 1.58 -9.69
CA PRO A 385 -13.92 0.16 -9.57
C PRO A 385 -14.45 -0.41 -10.88
N GLN A 386 -14.08 -1.65 -11.17
CA GLN A 386 -14.66 -2.41 -12.27
C GLN A 386 -16.03 -2.95 -11.85
N TRP A 387 -17.02 -2.04 -11.80
CA TRP A 387 -18.37 -2.31 -11.29
C TRP A 387 -19.01 -3.62 -11.77
N PRO A 388 -18.91 -4.01 -13.07
CA PRO A 388 -19.49 -5.26 -13.53
C PRO A 388 -18.96 -6.50 -12.81
N ALA A 389 -17.67 -6.52 -12.46
CA ALA A 389 -17.03 -7.68 -11.83
C ALA A 389 -17.47 -7.87 -10.37
N LEU A 390 -17.85 -6.78 -9.69
CA LEU A 390 -18.31 -6.82 -8.29
C LEU A 390 -19.68 -7.50 -8.13
N ASP A 391 -20.44 -7.61 -9.22
CA ASP A 391 -21.76 -8.26 -9.25
C ASP A 391 -21.69 -9.74 -9.71
N VAL A 392 -20.49 -10.25 -10.02
CA VAL A 392 -20.29 -11.67 -10.39
C VAL A 392 -20.12 -12.53 -9.15
N SER A 393 -20.71 -13.73 -9.15
CA SER A 393 -20.55 -14.65 -8.02
C SER A 393 -19.09 -15.07 -7.81
N ASP A 394 -18.66 -15.13 -6.54
CA ASP A 394 -17.34 -15.62 -6.13
C ASP A 394 -17.00 -16.99 -6.75
N SER A 395 -17.99 -17.89 -6.82
CA SER A 395 -17.83 -19.20 -7.46
C SER A 395 -17.50 -19.10 -8.96
N THR A 396 -18.10 -18.16 -9.68
CA THR A 396 -17.81 -17.97 -11.10
C THR A 396 -16.45 -17.30 -11.30
N VAL A 397 -16.07 -16.36 -10.43
CA VAL A 397 -14.75 -15.73 -10.48
C VAL A 397 -13.66 -16.78 -10.26
N ILE A 398 -13.73 -17.59 -9.20
CA ILE A 398 -12.68 -18.58 -8.95
C ILE A 398 -12.63 -19.66 -10.04
N ASN A 399 -13.79 -20.10 -10.55
CA ASN A 399 -13.88 -21.03 -11.68
C ASN A 399 -13.20 -20.48 -12.95
N TYR A 400 -13.35 -19.19 -13.23
CA TYR A 400 -12.68 -18.54 -14.36
C TYR A 400 -11.17 -18.72 -14.29
N TYR A 401 -10.57 -18.40 -13.14
CA TYR A 401 -9.13 -18.48 -12.96
C TYR A 401 -8.60 -19.91 -12.89
N GLN A 402 -9.32 -20.81 -12.23
CA GLN A 402 -8.98 -22.23 -12.22
C GLN A 402 -9.16 -22.88 -13.60
N GLY A 403 -10.08 -22.38 -14.42
CA GLY A 403 -10.27 -22.78 -15.82
C GLY A 403 -9.07 -22.46 -16.70
N ILE A 404 -8.38 -21.35 -16.42
CA ILE A 404 -7.09 -21.03 -17.05
C ILE A 404 -6.08 -22.14 -16.74
N VAL A 405 -5.98 -22.54 -15.47
CA VAL A 405 -5.03 -23.56 -15.01
C VAL A 405 -5.35 -24.93 -15.58
N SER A 406 -6.62 -25.33 -15.67
CA SER A 406 -7.02 -26.62 -16.23
C SER A 406 -6.98 -26.64 -17.77
N LEU A 407 -7.01 -25.47 -18.42
CA LEU A 407 -7.37 -25.29 -19.82
C LEU A 407 -8.75 -25.89 -20.15
N GLY A 408 -9.67 -25.78 -19.18
CA GLY A 408 -11.06 -26.26 -19.25
C GLY A 408 -12.04 -25.17 -19.68
N ASP A 409 -13.33 -25.41 -19.42
CA ASP A 409 -14.37 -24.39 -19.57
C ASP A 409 -14.21 -23.33 -18.45
N PRO A 410 -14.02 -22.03 -18.77
CA PRO A 410 -13.86 -20.98 -17.77
C PRO A 410 -15.05 -20.82 -16.83
N LEU A 411 -16.26 -21.23 -17.21
CA LEU A 411 -17.47 -21.04 -16.40
C LEU A 411 -17.89 -22.31 -15.66
N ALA A 412 -17.15 -23.40 -15.83
CA ALA A 412 -17.41 -24.66 -15.15
C ALA A 412 -16.56 -24.81 -13.87
N LYS A 413 -16.98 -25.72 -12.99
CA LYS A 413 -16.15 -26.17 -11.85
C LYS A 413 -14.85 -26.79 -12.36
N ASN A 414 -13.74 -26.35 -11.79
CA ASN A 414 -12.42 -26.83 -12.16
C ASN A 414 -11.71 -27.54 -10.99
N LEU A 415 -10.78 -26.88 -10.31
CA LEU A 415 -9.84 -27.52 -9.40
C LEU A 415 -10.44 -27.87 -8.01
N GLU A 416 -11.76 -27.77 -7.79
CA GLU A 416 -12.42 -28.13 -6.53
C GLU A 416 -12.05 -29.53 -5.99
N ALA A 417 -11.75 -30.48 -6.88
CA ALA A 417 -11.45 -31.86 -6.54
C ALA A 417 -10.01 -32.24 -6.92
N LEU A 418 -9.03 -31.45 -6.48
CA LEU A 418 -7.63 -31.86 -6.63
C LEU A 418 -7.40 -33.21 -5.94
N PRO A 419 -6.74 -34.17 -6.61
CA PRO A 419 -6.37 -35.41 -5.95
C PRO A 419 -5.44 -35.08 -4.78
N SER A 420 -5.73 -35.60 -3.58
CA SER A 420 -4.78 -35.51 -2.45
C SER A 420 -3.41 -35.98 -2.93
N PRO A 421 -2.32 -35.22 -2.66
CA PRO A 421 -1.01 -35.56 -3.21
C PRO A 421 -0.66 -37.00 -2.85
N ALA A 422 -0.43 -37.82 -3.88
CA ALA A 422 0.34 -39.05 -3.70
C ALA A 422 1.69 -38.60 -3.17
N ALA A 423 1.93 -38.87 -1.88
CA ALA A 423 3.16 -38.52 -1.17
C ALA A 423 4.36 -38.77 -2.09
N ILE A 424 5.04 -37.69 -2.48
CA ILE A 424 6.41 -37.79 -2.96
C ILE A 424 7.18 -38.28 -1.74
N ASN A 425 7.38 -39.60 -1.66
CA ASN A 425 8.03 -40.27 -0.55
C ASN A 425 9.52 -39.86 -0.52
N PRO A 426 9.96 -38.98 0.38
CA PRO A 426 11.38 -38.74 0.56
C PRO A 426 11.90 -39.90 1.40
N GLU A 427 12.94 -40.59 0.91
CA GLU A 427 13.61 -41.65 1.65
C GLU A 427 14.03 -41.13 3.04
N PRO A 428 13.57 -41.76 4.15
CA PRO A 428 13.71 -41.19 5.48
C PRO A 428 15.18 -41.15 5.91
N GLN A 429 15.69 -39.95 6.14
CA GLN A 429 16.92 -39.78 6.92
C GLN A 429 16.65 -40.10 8.40
N PRO A 430 17.56 -40.81 9.08
CA PRO A 430 17.32 -41.31 10.43
C PRO A 430 17.26 -40.16 11.45
N VAL A 431 16.08 -39.98 12.05
CA VAL A 431 15.87 -39.09 13.20
C VAL A 431 16.40 -39.78 14.46
N ALA A 432 17.22 -39.07 15.25
CA ALA A 432 17.73 -39.56 16.52
C ALA A 432 16.61 -39.66 17.57
N VAL A 433 16.60 -40.77 18.31
CA VAL A 433 15.61 -41.09 19.35
C VAL A 433 15.83 -40.22 20.60
N PRO A 434 14.78 -39.60 21.18
CA PRO A 434 14.91 -38.88 22.46
C PRO A 434 15.13 -39.86 23.63
N GLN A 435 16.11 -39.57 24.49
CA GLN A 435 16.35 -40.24 25.77
C GLN A 435 15.44 -39.67 26.89
N PRO A 436 15.12 -40.44 27.94
CA PRO A 436 14.19 -40.02 29.00
C PRO A 436 14.83 -39.00 29.96
N ILE A 437 14.11 -37.90 30.22
CA ILE A 437 14.50 -36.85 31.17
C ILE A 437 14.09 -37.28 32.60
N PRO A 438 14.96 -37.15 33.62
CA PRO A 438 14.60 -37.39 35.02
C PRO A 438 13.73 -36.28 35.59
N ALA A 439 12.90 -36.65 36.58
CA ALA A 439 12.02 -35.78 37.33
C ALA A 439 12.75 -34.80 38.28
N ASP A 440 12.03 -33.72 38.59
CA ASP A 440 12.27 -32.64 39.57
C ASP A 440 13.25 -31.51 39.18
N ALA A 441 12.66 -30.42 38.69
CA ALA A 441 12.83 -29.11 39.31
C ALA A 441 11.45 -28.44 39.41
N ARG A 442 11.07 -28.12 40.65
CA ARG A 442 9.87 -27.38 41.07
C ARG A 442 9.78 -26.04 40.32
N PRO A 443 8.57 -25.50 40.04
CA PRO A 443 8.45 -24.15 39.50
C PRO A 443 9.08 -23.17 40.49
N GLU A 444 9.99 -22.33 40.01
CA GLU A 444 10.39 -21.15 40.76
C GLU A 444 9.20 -20.19 40.75
N GLU A 445 8.63 -20.06 41.94
CA GLU A 445 7.72 -19.01 42.34
C GLU A 445 8.55 -17.71 42.35
N THR A 446 8.33 -16.83 41.38
CA THR A 446 8.83 -15.45 41.45
C THR A 446 7.85 -14.60 42.25
N ASP A 447 8.40 -14.14 43.38
CA ASP A 447 8.01 -13.15 44.39
C ASP A 447 6.72 -12.30 44.23
N PRO A 448 5.80 -12.35 45.21
CA PRO A 448 4.63 -11.48 45.28
C PRO A 448 4.90 -10.18 46.07
N VAL A 449 5.67 -9.23 45.56
CA VAL A 449 5.74 -7.86 46.14
C VAL A 449 6.11 -6.79 45.09
N THR A 450 5.14 -6.38 44.29
CA THR A 450 4.63 -5.00 44.37
C THR A 450 3.11 -5.13 44.30
N GLY A 451 2.40 -4.92 45.41
CA GLY A 451 0.93 -4.82 45.39
C GLY A 451 0.45 -3.56 44.68
N GLN A 452 1.15 -3.12 43.63
CA GLN A 452 0.80 -1.97 42.81
C GLN A 452 -0.11 -2.46 41.70
N THR A 453 -1.39 -2.36 41.98
CA THR A 453 -2.42 -2.51 40.96
C THR A 453 -2.40 -1.27 40.09
N PHE A 454 -2.33 -1.43 38.78
CA PHE A 454 -2.67 -0.35 37.85
C PHE A 454 -4.14 -0.48 37.44
N ASP A 455 -4.83 0.64 37.27
CA ASP A 455 -6.18 0.61 36.68
C ASP A 455 -6.05 0.49 35.16
N VAL A 456 -7.00 -0.19 34.52
CA VAL A 456 -7.07 -0.33 33.06
C VAL A 456 -8.41 0.21 32.58
N GLU A 457 -8.36 1.19 31.68
CA GLU A 457 -9.53 1.70 30.95
C GLU A 457 -9.41 1.31 29.47
N VAL A 458 -10.50 0.79 28.89
CA VAL A 458 -10.56 0.39 27.49
C VAL A 458 -11.43 1.37 26.72
N SER A 459 -10.86 1.94 25.66
CA SER A 459 -11.54 2.77 24.67
C SER A 459 -11.12 2.38 23.25
N GLY A 460 -11.65 3.05 22.24
CA GLY A 460 -11.21 2.85 20.86
C GLY A 460 -12.31 3.09 19.84
N ASP A 461 -12.02 2.77 18.59
CA ASP A 461 -12.91 2.99 17.45
C ASP A 461 -13.21 1.67 16.74
N LEU A 462 -14.48 1.43 16.47
CA LEU A 462 -14.96 0.38 15.57
C LEU A 462 -14.87 0.87 14.13
N TRP A 463 -14.47 -0.02 13.23
CA TRP A 463 -14.50 0.20 11.79
C TRP A 463 -14.97 -1.08 11.09
N TRP A 464 -15.19 -1.02 9.78
CA TRP A 464 -15.81 -2.12 9.05
C TRP A 464 -14.94 -3.39 9.09
N GLY A 465 -15.36 -4.38 9.89
CA GLY A 465 -14.68 -5.68 10.03
C GLY A 465 -13.76 -5.81 11.25
N GLY A 466 -13.60 -4.77 12.06
CA GLY A 466 -12.71 -4.80 13.22
C GLY A 466 -12.73 -3.52 14.05
N PHE A 467 -11.69 -3.33 14.85
CA PHE A 467 -11.56 -2.18 15.73
C PHE A 467 -10.11 -1.87 16.06
N THR A 468 -9.91 -0.64 16.52
CA THR A 468 -8.68 -0.12 17.12
C THR A 468 -8.92 0.00 18.62
N ALA A 469 -8.22 -0.80 19.43
CA ALA A 469 -8.33 -0.79 20.88
C ALA A 469 -7.23 0.07 21.51
N SER A 470 -7.62 0.96 22.41
CA SER A 470 -6.72 1.74 23.27
C SER A 470 -6.92 1.31 24.72
N LEU A 471 -5.83 0.99 25.39
CA LEU A 471 -5.79 0.64 26.81
C LEU A 471 -5.05 1.74 27.54
N THR A 472 -5.72 2.47 28.43
CA THR A 472 -5.10 3.43 29.33
C THR A 472 -4.83 2.76 30.67
N LEU A 473 -3.54 2.63 31.00
CA LEU A 473 -3.05 2.05 32.23
C LEU A 473 -2.68 3.17 33.20
N THR A 474 -3.23 3.19 34.41
CA THR A 474 -2.91 4.18 35.45
C THR A 474 -2.20 3.51 36.62
N ASN A 475 -0.94 3.87 36.86
CA ASN A 475 -0.19 3.37 38.01
C ASN A 475 -0.67 4.03 39.31
N GLN A 476 -1.36 3.28 40.17
CA GLN A 476 -1.87 3.77 41.47
C GLN A 476 -0.82 3.73 42.60
N GLY A 477 0.39 3.27 42.30
CA GLY A 477 1.49 3.18 43.26
C GLY A 477 2.26 4.48 43.46
N GLU A 478 3.11 4.49 44.49
CA GLU A 478 4.02 5.60 44.81
C GLU A 478 5.40 5.44 44.15
N GLU A 479 5.65 4.33 43.45
CA GLU A 479 6.90 4.05 42.73
C GLU A 479 6.63 3.81 41.23
N GLN A 480 7.70 3.87 40.42
CA GLN A 480 7.60 3.54 38.99
C GLN A 480 7.22 2.07 38.81
N LEU A 481 6.28 1.81 37.90
CA LEU A 481 5.85 0.47 37.51
C LEU A 481 6.54 0.11 36.19
N ASP A 482 7.41 -0.90 36.26
CA ASP A 482 8.09 -1.50 35.11
C ASP A 482 7.59 -2.93 34.92
N ASP A 483 7.81 -3.50 33.73
CA ASP A 483 7.49 -4.91 33.40
C ASP A 483 6.02 -5.31 33.66
N TRP A 484 5.10 -4.35 33.51
CA TRP A 484 3.68 -4.62 33.69
C TRP A 484 3.15 -5.55 32.60
N SER A 485 2.19 -6.40 32.97
CA SER A 485 1.51 -7.26 32.02
C SER A 485 0.05 -7.52 32.40
N LEU A 486 -0.77 -7.80 31.40
CA LEU A 486 -2.19 -8.12 31.57
C LEU A 486 -2.61 -9.26 30.67
N SER A 487 -3.68 -9.96 31.06
CA SER A 487 -4.30 -11.01 30.27
C SER A 487 -5.80 -10.86 30.22
N PHE A 488 -6.37 -11.17 29.06
CA PHE A 488 -7.82 -11.29 28.88
C PHE A 488 -8.15 -12.34 27.82
N ILE A 489 -9.40 -12.75 27.78
CA ILE A 489 -9.91 -13.64 26.72
C ILE A 489 -10.82 -12.81 25.83
N SER A 490 -10.65 -12.95 24.52
CA SER A 490 -11.50 -12.32 23.52
C SER A 490 -11.86 -13.30 22.41
N ASN A 491 -13.00 -13.07 21.78
CA ASN A 491 -13.43 -13.73 20.54
C ASN A 491 -12.95 -12.98 19.29
N HIS A 492 -12.25 -11.85 19.46
CA HIS A 492 -11.72 -11.05 18.37
C HIS A 492 -10.29 -11.48 18.04
N ARG A 493 -9.93 -11.46 16.76
CA ARG A 493 -8.62 -11.91 16.28
C ARG A 493 -7.72 -10.70 16.12
N PHE A 494 -6.78 -10.52 17.05
CA PHE A 494 -5.68 -9.57 16.89
C PHE A 494 -5.01 -9.75 15.52
N TYR A 495 -4.79 -8.64 14.80
CA TYR A 495 -4.07 -8.63 13.53
C TYR A 495 -3.39 -7.26 13.34
N GLY A 496 -2.17 -7.25 12.80
CA GLY A 496 -1.44 -6.03 12.48
C GLY A 496 -0.51 -5.54 13.58
N GLU A 497 -0.41 -4.21 13.70
CA GLU A 497 0.52 -3.49 14.57
C GLU A 497 -0.09 -3.16 15.95
N SER A 498 0.73 -3.31 16.99
CA SER A 498 0.49 -2.79 18.33
C SER A 498 1.46 -1.65 18.62
N TRP A 499 1.09 -0.74 19.51
CA TRP A 499 1.95 0.35 19.95
C TRP A 499 2.03 0.38 21.47
N GLY A 500 3.27 0.48 21.97
CA GLY A 500 3.54 0.47 23.40
C GLY A 500 3.34 -0.89 24.08
N VAL A 501 2.97 -1.94 23.35
CA VAL A 501 2.79 -3.31 23.86
C VAL A 501 3.27 -4.38 22.89
N ASP A 502 3.80 -5.45 23.45
CA ASP A 502 3.91 -6.75 22.81
C ASP A 502 2.66 -7.57 23.10
N VAL A 503 2.16 -8.30 22.09
CA VAL A 503 0.93 -9.10 22.20
C VAL A 503 1.23 -10.57 21.92
N VAL A 504 1.05 -11.41 22.94
CA VAL A 504 1.12 -12.86 22.81
C VAL A 504 -0.29 -13.42 22.70
N THR A 505 -0.52 -14.23 21.67
CA THR A 505 -1.84 -14.83 21.38
C THR A 505 -1.78 -16.34 21.60
N GLN A 506 -2.68 -16.85 22.44
CA GLN A 506 -2.90 -18.27 22.63
C GLN A 506 -4.33 -18.65 22.20
N PRO A 507 -4.52 -19.52 21.19
CA PRO A 507 -5.84 -19.99 20.80
C PRO A 507 -6.45 -20.89 21.89
N LEU A 508 -7.75 -20.74 22.11
CA LEU A 508 -8.59 -21.56 22.98
C LEU A 508 -9.69 -22.25 22.15
N ASP A 509 -10.40 -23.19 22.77
CA ASP A 509 -11.55 -23.84 22.11
C ASP A 509 -12.67 -22.83 21.82
N GLY A 510 -13.34 -22.99 20.67
CA GLY A 510 -14.56 -22.26 20.33
C GLY A 510 -14.37 -20.82 19.85
N GLU A 511 -13.36 -20.56 19.01
CA GLU A 511 -13.05 -19.23 18.44
C GLU A 511 -12.72 -18.17 19.50
N LEU A 512 -12.16 -18.62 20.64
CA LEU A 512 -11.66 -17.75 21.69
C LEU A 512 -10.13 -17.71 21.66
N TYR A 513 -9.58 -16.59 22.08
CA TYR A 513 -8.15 -16.35 22.20
C TYR A 513 -7.85 -15.78 23.57
N ARG A 514 -6.84 -16.32 24.24
CA ARG A 514 -6.21 -15.68 25.39
C ARG A 514 -5.13 -14.75 24.86
N TYR A 515 -5.23 -13.49 25.26
CA TYR A 515 -4.23 -12.47 25.00
C TYR A 515 -3.43 -12.21 26.27
N GLU A 516 -2.12 -12.10 26.11
CA GLU A 516 -1.20 -11.60 27.13
C GLU A 516 -0.48 -10.40 26.53
N LEU A 517 -0.64 -9.24 27.16
CA LEU A 517 -0.02 -7.97 26.74
C LEU A 517 1.03 -7.59 27.78
N SER A 518 2.20 -7.19 27.31
CA SER A 518 3.27 -6.64 28.13
C SER A 518 3.76 -5.32 27.55
N GLY A 519 4.15 -4.38 28.40
CA GLY A 519 4.69 -3.09 27.94
C GLY A 519 5.93 -3.26 27.05
N ALA A 520 5.92 -2.61 25.89
CA ALA A 520 7.02 -2.61 24.92
C ALA A 520 7.40 -1.19 24.51
N ASP A 521 8.65 -0.99 24.09
CA ASP A 521 9.20 0.32 23.71
C ASP A 521 8.93 1.40 24.77
N TRP A 522 8.26 2.50 24.38
CA TRP A 522 7.88 3.61 25.25
C TRP A 522 6.78 3.23 26.25
N GLY A 523 6.09 2.11 26.04
CA GLY A 523 5.06 1.60 26.94
C GLY A 523 5.56 0.66 28.03
N SER A 524 6.88 0.42 28.13
CA SER A 524 7.48 -0.49 29.11
C SER A 524 7.42 -0.01 30.57
N SER A 525 7.24 1.30 30.80
CA SER A 525 7.35 1.91 32.13
C SER A 525 6.28 2.98 32.38
N ILE A 526 5.69 2.98 33.58
CA ILE A 526 4.68 3.96 34.01
C ILE A 526 5.11 4.59 35.34
N GLY A 527 5.39 5.89 35.35
CA GLY A 527 5.74 6.61 36.57
C GLY A 527 4.65 6.57 37.64
N ALA A 528 5.02 6.77 38.91
CA ALA A 528 4.07 6.81 40.04
C ALA A 528 2.94 7.81 39.80
N GLY A 529 1.68 7.37 39.89
CA GLY A 529 0.50 8.19 39.64
C GLY A 529 0.30 8.64 38.18
N GLN A 530 1.12 8.15 37.24
CA GLN A 530 1.00 8.49 35.82
C GLN A 530 0.07 7.51 35.09
N SER A 531 -0.40 7.94 33.92
CA SER A 531 -1.15 7.09 32.99
C SER A 531 -0.43 6.96 31.66
N LEU A 532 -0.59 5.80 31.03
CA LEU A 532 0.01 5.45 29.75
C LEU A 532 -1.08 4.83 28.87
N THR A 533 -1.24 5.31 27.65
CA THR A 533 -2.19 4.71 26.69
C THR A 533 -1.42 3.93 25.65
N VAL A 534 -1.69 2.64 25.53
CA VAL A 534 -1.15 1.72 24.53
C VAL A 534 -2.28 1.13 23.71
N GLY A 535 -2.01 0.36 22.66
CA GLY A 535 -3.11 -0.21 21.91
C GLY A 535 -2.71 -1.11 20.75
N PHE A 536 -3.74 -1.56 20.05
CA PHE A 536 -3.63 -2.50 18.95
C PHE A 536 -4.86 -2.50 18.04
N ASN A 537 -4.72 -3.13 16.86
CA ASN A 537 -5.84 -3.42 15.96
C ASN A 537 -6.26 -4.90 16.03
N ALA A 538 -7.56 -5.16 15.87
CA ALA A 538 -8.11 -6.51 15.86
C ALA A 538 -9.31 -6.65 14.91
N LEU A 539 -9.46 -7.84 14.32
CA LEU A 539 -10.63 -8.22 13.53
C LEU A 539 -11.76 -8.66 14.45
N ALA A 540 -12.97 -8.22 14.12
CA ALA A 540 -14.17 -8.53 14.88
C ALA A 540 -14.60 -9.98 14.61
N GLY A 541 -14.27 -10.91 15.51
CA GLY A 541 -14.80 -12.29 15.47
C GLY A 541 -16.28 -12.45 15.81
N THR A 542 -16.99 -11.36 16.13
CA THR A 542 -18.46 -11.30 16.13
C THR A 542 -18.93 -10.08 15.37
N ASN A 543 -20.21 -10.06 14.98
CA ASN A 543 -20.82 -8.86 14.40
C ASN A 543 -20.78 -7.70 15.40
N LEU A 544 -19.80 -6.82 15.25
CA LEU A 544 -19.78 -5.48 15.82
C LEU A 544 -20.41 -4.49 14.84
N GLU A 545 -20.75 -3.29 15.33
CA GLU A 545 -21.27 -2.23 14.46
C GLU A 545 -20.21 -1.76 13.46
N ARG A 546 -20.64 -1.24 12.30
CA ARG A 546 -19.74 -0.83 11.20
C ARG A 546 -18.80 0.32 11.56
N THR A 547 -19.22 1.13 12.53
CA THR A 547 -18.55 2.34 13.06
C THR A 547 -19.08 2.58 14.47
N GLY A 548 -18.26 3.10 15.39
CA GLY A 548 -18.70 3.40 16.75
C GLY A 548 -17.54 3.40 17.75
N GLU A 549 -17.82 3.56 19.03
CA GLU A 549 -16.80 3.49 20.08
C GLU A 549 -16.67 2.06 20.64
N LEU A 550 -15.44 1.60 20.78
CA LEU A 550 -15.11 0.36 21.48
C LEU A 550 -15.15 0.60 23.00
N ASN A 551 -15.65 -0.39 23.75
CA ASN A 551 -15.54 -0.46 25.20
C ASN A 551 -15.10 -1.85 25.66
N GLU A 552 -14.76 -1.99 26.94
CA GLU A 552 -14.27 -3.26 27.51
C GLU A 552 -15.20 -4.46 27.23
N THR A 553 -16.52 -4.28 27.37
CA THR A 553 -17.48 -5.39 27.18
C THR A 553 -17.59 -5.88 25.74
N MET A 554 -17.18 -5.04 24.79
CA MET A 554 -17.03 -5.43 23.39
C MET A 554 -15.67 -6.06 23.14
N LEU A 555 -14.63 -5.67 23.89
CA LEU A 555 -13.29 -6.23 23.72
C LEU A 555 -13.15 -7.64 24.29
N VAL A 556 -13.72 -7.91 25.48
CA VAL A 556 -13.53 -9.18 26.20
C VAL A 556 -14.68 -10.16 25.96
N ALA A 557 -14.36 -11.45 25.93
CA ALA A 557 -15.34 -12.52 25.76
C ALA A 557 -16.31 -12.56 26.97
N PRO A 558 -17.59 -12.97 26.76
CA PRO A 558 -18.58 -13.02 27.83
C PRO A 558 -18.12 -13.85 29.04
N GLY A 559 -18.15 -13.24 30.23
CA GLY A 559 -17.73 -13.88 31.48
C GLY A 559 -16.22 -13.87 31.75
N SER A 560 -15.44 -13.18 30.91
CA SER A 560 -14.02 -12.91 31.12
C SER A 560 -13.80 -11.46 31.57
N SER A 561 -12.64 -11.18 32.14
CA SER A 561 -12.21 -9.84 32.56
C SER A 561 -10.73 -9.65 32.30
N ILE A 562 -10.29 -8.39 32.20
CA ILE A 562 -8.86 -8.07 32.17
C ILE A 562 -8.26 -8.38 33.55
N THR A 563 -7.16 -9.12 33.57
CA THR A 563 -6.46 -9.54 34.79
C THR A 563 -4.99 -9.16 34.69
N GLN A 564 -4.44 -8.60 35.76
CA GLN A 564 -3.01 -8.31 35.88
C GLN A 564 -2.29 -9.61 36.24
N ILE A 565 -1.19 -9.95 35.56
CA ILE A 565 -0.50 -11.24 35.72
C ILE A 565 0.96 -11.09 36.12
#